data_AF-A0A6V8CDK0-F1
#
_entry.id   AF-A0A6V8CDK0-F1
#
_cell.length_a   1.000
_cell.length_b   1.000
_cell.length_c   1.000
_cell.angle_alpha   90.00
_cell.angle_beta   90.00
_cell.angle_gamma   90.00
#
_symmetry.space_group_name_H-M   'P 1'
#
loop_
_entity.id
_entity.type
_entity.pdbx_description
1 polymer ?
#
loop_
_entity_poly.entity_id
_entity_poly.type
_entity_poly.pdbx_seq_one_letter_code
_entity_poly.pdbx_strand_id
1 'polypeptide(L)'
;MPSIVRRPFVAVCLAAVLLAASVLPLLLRGNGNAAFWPWVSLILGTAGLQILYLASNMVRGEFEDDASHLPPSDGRRGGDAAGWTAGRAEASLGGGERRDAIESGRAYDGLEGPLRPSELLRAEADRRHDEVSAARWAASEADDPDLKEAGFERLGDLIAANKLTRPGPEETFHHLNRPSQPEEP
;
A
#
# COMPACT_ATOMS: atom_id res chain seq x y z
N MET A 1 -30.32 10.29 23.35
CA MET A 1 -29.85 9.55 24.54
C MET A 1 -28.34 9.49 24.48
N PRO A 2 -27.60 9.88 25.53
CA PRO A 2 -26.17 10.16 25.41
C PRO A 2 -25.34 8.88 25.23
N SER A 3 -24.42 8.93 24.28
CA SER A 3 -23.51 7.87 23.82
C SER A 3 -22.36 7.63 24.82
N ILE A 4 -22.70 7.20 26.04
CA ILE A 4 -21.71 7.03 27.12
C ILE A 4 -20.75 5.85 26.90
N VAL A 5 -20.97 4.98 25.91
CA VAL A 5 -20.14 3.77 25.74
C VAL A 5 -19.70 3.58 24.28
N ARG A 6 -18.84 4.47 23.79
CA ARG A 6 -18.03 4.24 22.58
C ARG A 6 -16.55 4.54 22.84
N ARG A 7 -16.05 4.19 24.02
CA ARG A 7 -14.63 4.32 24.35
C ARG A 7 -14.12 2.95 24.79
N PRO A 8 -13.45 2.18 23.90
CA PRO A 8 -12.91 0.87 24.27
C PRO A 8 -11.96 0.98 25.47
N PHE A 9 -11.27 2.13 25.60
CA PHE A 9 -10.45 2.47 26.75
C PHE A 9 -11.18 2.38 28.10
N VAL A 10 -12.42 2.90 28.19
CA VAL A 10 -13.20 2.88 29.44
C VAL A 10 -13.61 1.44 29.78
N ALA A 11 -13.99 0.65 28.76
CA ALA A 11 -14.34 -0.75 28.94
C ALA A 11 -13.13 -1.59 29.39
N VAL A 12 -11.94 -1.32 28.86
CA VAL A 12 -10.68 -1.96 29.26
C VAL A 12 -10.33 -1.61 30.72
N CYS A 13 -10.45 -0.35 31.13
CA CYS A 13 -10.24 0.05 32.53
C CYS A 13 -11.22 -0.67 33.48
N LEU A 14 -12.48 -0.78 33.11
CA LEU A 14 -13.51 -1.47 33.90
C LEU A 14 -13.22 -2.98 34.02
N ALA A 15 -12.81 -3.62 32.93
CA ALA A 15 -12.40 -5.03 32.93
C ALA A 15 -11.18 -5.25 33.84
N ALA A 16 -10.17 -4.37 33.78
CA ALA A 16 -8.99 -4.45 34.63
C ALA A 16 -9.33 -4.32 36.13
N VAL A 17 -10.24 -3.41 36.49
CA VAL A 17 -10.70 -3.25 37.88
C VAL A 17 -11.43 -4.50 38.38
N LEU A 18 -12.30 -5.09 37.55
CA LEU A 18 -13.04 -6.31 37.91
C LEU A 18 -12.13 -7.55 38.04
N LEU A 19 -11.13 -7.68 37.17
CA LEU A 19 -10.11 -8.73 37.26
C LEU A 19 -9.18 -8.53 38.46
N ALA A 20 -8.84 -7.30 38.83
CA ALA A 20 -8.08 -7.04 40.04
C ALA A 20 -8.91 -7.34 41.30
N ALA A 21 -10.19 -6.95 41.30
CA ALA A 21 -11.10 -7.17 42.40
C ALA A 21 -11.49 -8.65 42.58
N SER A 22 -11.38 -9.51 41.57
CA SER A 22 -11.59 -10.95 41.72
C SER A 22 -10.51 -11.64 42.57
N VAL A 23 -9.34 -11.01 42.75
CA VAL A 23 -8.21 -11.52 43.54
C VAL A 23 -8.31 -11.11 45.02
N LEU A 24 -8.95 -9.98 45.31
CA LEU A 24 -9.13 -9.45 46.68
C LEU A 24 -9.78 -10.48 47.66
N PRO A 25 -10.84 -11.22 47.26
CA PRO A 25 -11.43 -12.29 48.05
C PRO A 25 -10.47 -13.44 48.41
N LEU A 26 -9.53 -13.76 47.52
CA LEU A 26 -8.54 -14.82 47.76
C LEU A 26 -7.47 -14.37 48.76
N LEU A 27 -7.14 -13.06 48.79
CA LEU A 27 -6.15 -12.48 49.68
C LEU A 27 -6.69 -12.21 51.10
N LEU A 28 -7.98 -11.87 51.22
CA LEU A 28 -8.66 -11.62 52.50
C LEU A 28 -9.14 -12.90 53.21
N ARG A 29 -8.67 -14.08 52.78
CA ARG A 29 -9.04 -15.39 53.33
C ARG A 29 -8.44 -15.61 54.73
N GLY A 30 -8.88 -14.82 55.71
CA GLY A 30 -8.58 -15.00 57.13
C GLY A 30 -9.63 -15.89 57.80
N ASN A 31 -9.21 -17.10 58.22
CA ASN A 31 -9.79 -18.11 59.13
C ASN A 31 -11.31 -18.43 59.18
N GLY A 32 -12.18 -17.67 58.52
CA GLY A 32 -13.61 -17.95 58.37
C GLY A 32 -13.90 -18.33 56.93
N ASN A 33 -13.97 -19.63 56.63
CA ASN A 33 -14.42 -20.13 55.32
C ASN A 33 -15.92 -19.85 55.15
N ALA A 34 -16.29 -18.61 54.81
CA ALA A 34 -17.64 -18.34 54.34
C ALA A 34 -17.78 -18.89 52.91
N ALA A 35 -18.69 -19.85 52.73
CA ALA A 35 -18.82 -20.65 51.51
C ALA A 35 -19.09 -19.84 50.22
N PHE A 36 -19.45 -18.56 50.32
CA PHE A 36 -19.80 -17.70 49.19
C PHE A 36 -18.61 -16.96 48.55
N TRP A 37 -17.47 -16.81 49.25
CA TRP A 37 -16.31 -16.07 48.73
C TRP A 37 -15.73 -16.61 47.41
N PRO A 38 -15.64 -17.94 47.20
CA PRO A 38 -15.21 -18.50 45.91
C PRO A 38 -16.15 -18.12 44.76
N TRP A 39 -17.45 -18.07 45.02
CA TRP A 39 -18.47 -17.71 44.03
C TRP A 39 -18.39 -16.24 43.63
N VAL A 40 -18.10 -15.34 44.58
CA VAL A 40 -17.90 -13.91 44.30
C VAL A 40 -16.68 -13.69 43.39
N SER A 41 -15.58 -14.40 43.65
CA SER A 41 -14.38 -14.33 42.80
C SER A 41 -14.66 -14.83 41.37
N LEU A 42 -15.39 -15.96 41.24
CA LEU A 42 -15.79 -16.51 39.94
C LEU A 42 -16.66 -15.53 39.13
N ILE A 43 -17.66 -14.92 39.78
CA ILE A 43 -18.57 -13.99 39.11
C ILE A 43 -17.83 -12.71 38.67
N LEU A 44 -16.96 -12.15 39.52
CA LEU A 44 -16.19 -10.97 39.13
C LEU A 44 -15.21 -11.25 37.99
N GLY A 45 -14.52 -12.39 38.04
CA GLY A 45 -13.56 -12.78 37.01
C GLY A 45 -14.25 -13.01 35.66
N THR A 46 -15.39 -13.72 35.66
CA THR A 46 -16.17 -13.96 34.44
C THR A 46 -16.78 -12.68 33.88
N ALA A 47 -17.28 -11.78 34.72
CA ALA A 47 -17.77 -10.47 34.30
C ALA A 47 -16.65 -9.59 33.69
N GLY A 48 -15.47 -9.57 34.31
CA GLY A 48 -14.29 -8.87 33.76
C GLY A 48 -13.88 -9.43 32.39
N LEU A 49 -13.87 -10.76 32.24
CA LEU A 49 -13.55 -11.42 30.96
C LEU A 49 -14.59 -11.11 29.87
N GLN A 50 -15.88 -11.11 30.21
CA GLN A 50 -16.94 -10.75 29.26
C GLN A 50 -16.85 -9.30 28.80
N ILE A 51 -16.56 -8.36 29.71
CA ILE A 51 -16.37 -6.94 29.36
C ILE A 51 -15.14 -6.78 28.45
N LEU A 52 -14.05 -7.51 28.72
CA LEU A 52 -12.87 -7.52 27.85
C LEU A 52 -13.18 -8.07 26.45
N TYR A 53 -13.98 -9.14 26.37
CA TYR A 53 -14.44 -9.72 25.11
C TYR A 53 -15.30 -8.73 24.30
N LEU A 54 -16.24 -8.04 24.96
CA LEU A 54 -17.03 -6.99 24.32
C LEU A 54 -16.14 -5.82 23.84
N ALA A 55 -15.18 -5.37 24.66
CA ALA A 55 -14.24 -4.32 24.26
C ALA A 55 -13.41 -4.74 23.02
N SER A 56 -12.98 -6.00 22.96
CA SER A 56 -12.27 -6.55 21.80
C SER A 56 -13.15 -6.58 20.54
N ASN A 57 -14.42 -6.97 20.68
CA ASN A 57 -15.37 -6.95 19.56
C ASN A 57 -15.70 -5.53 19.09
N MET A 58 -15.74 -4.53 19.98
CA MET A 58 -15.94 -3.13 19.59
C MET A 58 -14.78 -2.60 18.75
N VAL A 59 -13.53 -2.99 19.06
CA VAL A 59 -12.36 -2.65 18.25
C VAL A 59 -12.40 -3.36 16.89
N ARG A 60 -12.87 -4.62 16.83
CA ARG A 60 -13.09 -5.31 15.53
C ARG A 60 -14.15 -4.62 14.67
N GLY A 61 -15.27 -4.23 15.28
CA GLY A 61 -16.36 -3.55 14.59
C GLY A 61 -15.94 -2.25 13.91
N GLU A 62 -14.98 -1.50 14.47
CA GLU A 62 -14.42 -0.31 13.81
C GLU A 62 -13.72 -0.63 12.47
N PHE A 63 -13.18 -1.84 12.29
CA PHE A 63 -12.57 -2.25 11.02
C PHE A 63 -13.58 -2.82 10.02
N GLU A 64 -14.68 -3.43 10.49
CA GLU A 64 -15.73 -3.95 9.64
C GLU A 64 -16.61 -2.84 9.02
N ASP A 65 -16.84 -1.74 9.74
CA ASP A 65 -17.61 -0.59 9.22
C ASP A 65 -16.92 0.03 7.99
N ASP A 66 -15.58 0.02 7.95
CA ASP A 66 -14.78 0.46 6.80
C ASP A 66 -14.78 -0.54 5.62
N ALA A 67 -15.21 -1.79 5.80
CA ALA A 67 -15.32 -2.73 4.69
C ALA A 67 -16.67 -2.61 3.96
N SER A 68 -17.69 -2.05 4.62
CA SER A 68 -19.08 -2.03 4.13
C SER A 68 -19.33 -1.13 2.92
N HIS A 69 -18.45 -0.15 2.67
CA HIS A 69 -18.56 0.78 1.55
C HIS A 69 -17.77 0.33 0.30
N LEU A 70 -17.00 -0.75 0.41
CA LEU A 70 -16.19 -1.25 -0.69
C LEU A 70 -17.05 -2.12 -1.60
N PRO A 71 -17.10 -1.82 -2.91
CA PRO A 71 -17.90 -2.62 -3.83
C PRO A 71 -17.39 -4.07 -3.83
N PRO A 72 -18.29 -5.06 -3.74
CA PRO A 72 -17.89 -6.46 -3.85
C PRO A 72 -17.24 -6.70 -5.22
N SER A 73 -16.22 -7.56 -5.26
CA SER A 73 -15.61 -7.94 -6.53
C SER A 73 -16.64 -8.67 -7.40
N ASP A 74 -16.88 -8.20 -8.62
CA ASP A 74 -17.90 -8.73 -9.52
C ASP A 74 -17.54 -10.08 -10.18
N GLY A 75 -16.37 -10.64 -9.84
CA GLY A 75 -15.90 -11.91 -10.37
C GLY A 75 -15.54 -11.92 -11.86
N ARG A 76 -15.62 -10.77 -12.56
CA ARG A 76 -15.36 -10.68 -14.01
C ARG A 76 -13.88 -10.49 -14.36
N ARG A 77 -12.99 -10.30 -13.38
CA ARG A 77 -11.53 -10.25 -13.61
C ARG A 77 -11.04 -11.58 -14.19
N GLY A 78 -10.44 -11.53 -15.38
CA GLY A 78 -9.98 -12.72 -16.12
C GLY A 78 -11.11 -13.53 -16.77
N GLY A 79 -12.33 -12.99 -16.81
CA GLY A 79 -13.49 -13.58 -17.47
C GLY A 79 -13.76 -13.00 -18.86
N ASP A 80 -12.81 -12.25 -19.43
CA ASP A 80 -12.86 -11.83 -20.82
C ASP A 80 -12.74 -13.05 -21.76
N ALA A 81 -13.12 -12.88 -23.03
CA ALA A 81 -13.10 -14.00 -23.99
C ALA A 81 -11.70 -14.62 -24.18
N ALA A 82 -10.63 -13.87 -23.86
CA ALA A 82 -9.26 -14.37 -23.89
C ALA A 82 -8.94 -15.26 -22.67
N GLY A 83 -9.66 -15.10 -21.56
CA GLY A 83 -9.53 -15.90 -20.35
C GLY A 83 -8.18 -15.72 -19.64
N TRP A 84 -7.98 -16.52 -18.60
CA TRP A 84 -6.72 -16.53 -17.86
C TRP A 84 -5.59 -17.14 -18.71
N THR A 85 -4.62 -16.31 -19.10
CA THR A 85 -3.47 -16.75 -19.93
C THR A 85 -2.41 -17.52 -19.16
N ALA A 86 -2.51 -17.64 -17.83
CA ALA A 86 -1.57 -18.35 -16.94
C ALA A 86 -0.07 -18.05 -17.21
N GLY A 87 0.26 -16.88 -17.76
CA GLY A 87 1.62 -16.50 -18.10
C GLY A 87 2.17 -17.13 -19.40
N ARG A 88 1.32 -17.70 -20.26
CA ARG A 88 1.73 -18.22 -21.56
C ARG A 88 1.99 -17.05 -22.52
N ALA A 89 3.24 -16.62 -22.60
CA ALA A 89 3.69 -15.63 -23.57
C ALA A 89 3.85 -16.30 -24.94
N GLU A 90 2.85 -16.23 -25.80
CA GLU A 90 2.93 -16.79 -27.16
C GLU A 90 3.81 -15.96 -28.12
N ALA A 91 4.30 -14.80 -27.67
CA ALA A 91 5.18 -13.95 -28.47
C ALA A 91 6.66 -14.16 -28.13
N SER A 92 7.49 -14.42 -29.14
CA SER A 92 8.94 -14.34 -28.98
C SER A 92 9.34 -12.90 -28.64
N LEU A 93 9.85 -12.70 -27.42
CA LEU A 93 10.43 -11.45 -26.98
C LEU A 93 11.73 -11.19 -27.77
N GLY A 94 11.64 -10.65 -28.99
CA GLY A 94 12.88 -10.33 -29.73
C GLY A 94 12.81 -9.94 -31.20
N GLY A 95 11.65 -9.89 -31.86
CA GLY A 95 11.62 -9.62 -33.32
C GLY A 95 10.46 -8.80 -33.85
N GLY A 96 9.55 -8.31 -32.99
CA GLY A 96 8.38 -7.53 -33.41
C GLY A 96 8.68 -6.04 -33.54
N GLU A 97 7.88 -5.35 -34.37
CA GLU A 97 7.81 -3.89 -34.38
C GLU A 97 7.56 -3.36 -32.96
N ARG A 98 8.23 -2.26 -32.60
CA ARG A 98 8.06 -1.61 -31.30
C ARG A 98 6.57 -1.27 -31.12
N ARG A 99 5.90 -1.93 -30.18
CA ARG A 99 4.53 -1.61 -29.80
C ARG A 99 4.55 -0.52 -28.74
N ASP A 100 3.73 0.50 -28.92
CA ASP A 100 3.49 1.48 -27.87
C ASP A 100 2.73 0.80 -26.72
N ALA A 101 3.33 0.86 -25.52
CA ALA A 101 2.75 0.32 -24.31
C ALA A 101 1.46 1.06 -23.91
N ILE A 102 1.36 2.36 -24.21
CA ILE A 102 0.18 3.17 -23.93
C ILE A 102 -0.95 2.78 -24.88
N GLU A 103 -0.66 2.62 -26.17
CA GLU A 103 -1.65 2.20 -27.16
C GLU A 103 -2.13 0.76 -26.93
N SER A 104 -1.22 -0.16 -26.65
CA SER A 104 -1.59 -1.55 -26.33
C SER A 104 -2.30 -1.69 -24.99
N GLY A 105 -2.02 -0.82 -24.02
CA GLY A 105 -2.69 -0.78 -22.72
C GLY A 105 -4.18 -0.45 -22.81
N ARG A 106 -4.57 0.43 -23.75
CA ARG A 106 -5.99 0.81 -23.96
C ARG A 106 -6.90 -0.36 -24.29
N ALA A 107 -6.37 -1.46 -24.83
CA ALA A 107 -7.14 -2.67 -25.10
C ALA A 107 -7.67 -3.34 -23.81
N TYR A 108 -7.11 -3.00 -22.65
CA TYR A 108 -7.48 -3.57 -21.35
C TYR A 108 -8.33 -2.63 -20.49
N ASP A 109 -8.61 -1.41 -20.96
CA ASP A 109 -9.41 -0.44 -20.23
C ASP A 109 -10.85 -0.93 -20.03
N GLY A 110 -11.29 -0.97 -18.76
CA GLY A 110 -12.65 -1.39 -18.41
C GLY A 110 -12.93 -2.89 -18.53
N LEU A 111 -11.95 -3.70 -18.95
CA LEU A 111 -12.06 -5.17 -18.87
C LEU A 111 -11.93 -5.68 -17.43
N GLU A 112 -11.24 -4.93 -16.59
CA GLU A 112 -11.09 -5.24 -15.18
C GLU A 112 -12.28 -4.69 -14.37
N GLY A 113 -12.93 -5.56 -13.59
CA GLY A 113 -13.95 -5.14 -12.62
C GLY A 113 -13.38 -4.26 -11.49
N PRO A 114 -14.22 -3.75 -10.57
CA PRO A 114 -13.76 -2.91 -9.47
C PRO A 114 -12.65 -3.59 -8.64
N LEU A 115 -11.74 -2.77 -8.10
CA LEU A 115 -10.63 -3.24 -7.26
C LEU A 115 -11.16 -3.91 -5.99
N ARG A 116 -10.54 -5.02 -5.59
CA ARG A 116 -10.84 -5.70 -4.33
C ARG A 116 -10.39 -4.82 -3.15
N PRO A 117 -10.95 -5.01 -1.94
CA PRO A 117 -10.50 -4.28 -0.75
C PRO A 117 -8.99 -4.30 -0.51
N SER A 118 -8.35 -5.46 -0.70
CA SER A 118 -6.89 -5.60 -0.60
C SER A 118 -6.11 -4.85 -1.69
N GLU A 119 -6.68 -4.76 -2.89
CA GLU A 119 -6.07 -4.08 -4.04
C GLU A 119 -6.24 -2.56 -3.93
N LEU A 120 -7.32 -2.09 -3.31
CA LEU A 120 -7.52 -0.67 -3.00
C LEU A 120 -6.45 -0.13 -2.04
N LEU A 121 -6.13 -0.89 -0.99
CA LEU A 121 -5.04 -0.53 -0.07
C LEU A 121 -3.70 -0.40 -0.79
N ARG A 122 -3.43 -1.33 -1.71
CA ARG A 122 -2.24 -1.28 -2.55
C ARG A 122 -2.26 -0.09 -3.50
N ALA A 123 -3.36 0.14 -4.21
CA ALA A 123 -3.50 1.26 -5.14
C ALA A 123 -3.35 2.62 -4.44
N GLU A 124 -3.83 2.74 -3.20
CA GLU A 124 -3.61 3.92 -2.37
C GLU A 124 -2.14 4.09 -1.97
N ALA A 125 -1.47 3.00 -1.59
CA ALA A 125 -0.05 3.03 -1.26
C ALA A 125 0.82 3.39 -2.48
N ASP A 126 0.50 2.81 -3.64
CA ASP A 126 1.17 3.10 -4.92
C ASP A 126 1.00 4.58 -5.27
N ARG A 127 -0.21 5.15 -5.17
CA ARG A 127 -0.45 6.58 -5.42
C ARG A 127 0.37 7.49 -4.50
N ARG A 128 0.41 7.21 -3.20
CA ARG A 128 1.25 7.98 -2.27
C ARG A 128 2.74 7.84 -2.59
N HIS A 129 3.16 6.64 -2.97
CA HIS A 129 4.54 6.40 -3.36
C HIS A 129 4.91 7.24 -4.59
N ASP A 130 4.05 7.26 -5.60
CA ASP A 130 4.25 8.04 -6.83
C ASP A 130 4.37 9.54 -6.54
N GLU A 131 3.49 10.10 -5.70
CA GLU A 131 3.55 11.50 -5.29
C GLU A 131 4.87 11.84 -4.59
N VAL A 132 5.29 11.01 -3.64
CA VAL A 132 6.53 11.20 -2.90
C VAL A 132 7.75 11.05 -3.80
N SER A 133 7.75 10.05 -4.68
CA SER A 133 8.82 9.80 -5.64
C SER A 133 8.94 10.94 -6.65
N ALA A 134 7.82 11.45 -7.17
CA ALA A 134 7.81 12.61 -8.06
C ALA A 134 8.36 13.87 -7.37
N ALA A 135 7.96 14.14 -6.12
CA ALA A 135 8.47 15.27 -5.36
C ALA A 135 9.99 15.16 -5.10
N ARG A 136 10.47 13.96 -4.74
CA ARG A 136 11.89 13.69 -4.53
C ARG A 136 12.70 13.83 -5.82
N TRP A 137 12.15 13.35 -6.93
CA TRP A 137 12.77 13.50 -8.24
C TRP A 137 12.90 14.98 -8.59
N ALA A 138 11.83 15.76 -8.49
CA ALA A 138 11.84 17.18 -8.80
C ALA A 138 12.83 17.97 -7.91
N ALA A 139 12.91 17.63 -6.62
CA ALA A 139 13.91 18.21 -5.71
C ALA A 139 15.34 17.86 -6.14
N SER A 140 15.58 16.59 -6.52
CA SER A 140 16.89 16.15 -7.00
C SER A 140 17.31 16.87 -8.29
N GLU A 141 16.39 17.05 -9.24
CA GLU A 141 16.67 17.80 -10.48
C GLU A 141 16.94 19.28 -10.18
N ALA A 142 16.18 19.89 -9.28
CA ALA A 142 16.38 21.28 -8.89
C ALA A 142 17.70 21.51 -8.15
N ASP A 143 18.25 20.50 -7.48
CA ASP A 143 19.52 20.59 -6.76
C ASP A 143 20.74 20.24 -7.62
N ASP A 144 20.54 19.66 -8.81
CA ASP A 144 21.61 19.22 -9.71
C ASP A 144 22.41 20.41 -10.28
N PRO A 145 23.73 20.52 -9.97
CA PRO A 145 24.57 21.59 -10.49
C PRO A 145 24.76 21.52 -12.01
N ASP A 146 24.77 20.32 -12.60
CA ASP A 146 25.02 20.13 -14.03
C ASP A 146 23.82 20.67 -14.84
N LEU A 147 22.60 20.47 -14.33
CA LEU A 147 21.39 21.04 -14.93
C LEU A 147 21.39 22.57 -14.87
N LYS A 148 21.81 23.15 -13.72
CA LYS A 148 21.93 24.61 -13.56
C LYS A 148 22.98 25.22 -14.47
N GLU A 149 24.14 24.57 -14.60
CA GLU A 149 25.22 25.04 -15.48
C GLU A 149 24.81 24.95 -16.96
N ALA A 150 24.09 23.89 -17.33
CA ALA A 150 23.55 23.72 -18.68
C ALA A 150 22.34 24.63 -18.97
N GLY A 151 21.77 25.30 -17.96
CA GLY A 151 20.61 26.19 -18.10
C GLY A 151 19.27 25.47 -18.26
N PHE A 152 19.18 24.21 -17.85
CA PHE A 152 17.95 23.40 -17.91
C PHE A 152 17.37 23.17 -16.52
N GLU A 153 16.04 23.19 -16.42
CA GLU A 153 15.33 22.93 -15.15
C GLU A 153 15.03 21.43 -14.95
N ARG A 154 15.01 20.65 -16.03
CA ARG A 154 14.66 19.22 -16.01
C ARG A 154 15.68 18.40 -16.80
N LEU A 155 15.98 17.20 -16.31
CA LEU A 155 16.90 16.28 -16.98
C LEU A 155 16.35 15.82 -18.33
N GLY A 156 15.03 15.66 -18.44
CA GLY A 156 14.37 15.29 -19.69
C GLY A 156 14.64 16.28 -20.83
N ASP A 157 14.68 17.58 -20.52
CA ASP A 157 14.91 18.63 -21.50
C ASP A 157 16.37 18.65 -21.95
N LEU A 158 17.30 18.44 -21.01
CA LEU A 158 18.72 18.29 -21.33
C LEU A 158 18.95 17.08 -22.25
N ILE A 159 18.32 15.93 -21.97
CA ILE A 159 18.41 14.73 -22.80
C ILE A 159 17.83 14.99 -24.20
N ALA A 160 16.68 15.66 -24.28
CA ALA A 160 16.06 16.01 -25.55
C ALA A 160 16.95 16.94 -26.38
N ALA A 161 17.51 17.99 -25.75
CA ALA A 161 18.43 18.92 -26.39
C ALA A 161 19.70 18.23 -26.89
N ASN A 162 20.31 17.35 -26.07
CA ASN A 162 21.49 16.57 -26.45
C ASN A 162 21.18 15.62 -27.63
N LYS A 163 20.01 14.97 -27.62
CA LYS A 163 19.57 14.11 -28.71
C LYS A 163 19.36 14.88 -30.04
N LEU A 164 18.95 16.15 -29.98
CA LEU A 164 18.80 17.01 -31.15
C LEU A 164 20.14 17.57 -31.68
N THR A 165 21.12 17.73 -30.80
CA THR A 165 22.42 18.34 -31.16
C THR A 165 23.48 17.33 -31.54
N ARG A 166 23.33 16.05 -31.15
CA ARG A 166 24.23 14.99 -31.59
C ARG A 166 23.80 14.45 -32.96
N PRO A 167 24.74 14.22 -33.90
CA PRO A 167 24.46 13.49 -35.14
C PRO A 167 23.75 12.17 -34.82
N GLY A 168 22.77 11.80 -35.66
CA GLY A 168 21.97 10.58 -35.45
C GLY A 168 22.84 9.31 -35.36
N PRO A 169 22.29 8.17 -34.89
CA PRO A 169 23.06 6.93 -34.79
C PRO A 169 23.78 6.60 -36.11
N GLU A 170 23.08 6.73 -37.23
CA GLU A 170 23.59 6.57 -38.61
C GLU A 170 24.89 7.35 -38.84
N GLU A 171 24.89 8.64 -38.49
CA GLU A 171 26.05 9.51 -38.63
C GLU A 171 27.17 9.11 -37.65
N THR A 172 26.83 8.80 -36.39
CA THR A 172 27.79 8.33 -35.37
C THR A 172 28.57 7.09 -35.84
N PHE A 173 27.92 6.15 -36.52
CA PHE A 173 28.57 4.97 -37.09
C PHE A 173 29.46 5.31 -38.29
N HIS A 174 29.10 6.32 -39.09
CA HIS A 174 29.94 6.77 -40.21
C HIS A 174 31.25 7.44 -39.76
N HIS A 175 31.29 8.12 -38.61
CA HIS A 175 32.52 8.72 -38.09
C HIS A 175 33.50 7.67 -37.55
N LEU A 176 32.98 6.63 -36.89
CA LEU A 176 33.79 5.55 -36.30
C LEU A 176 34.35 4.57 -37.34
N ASN A 177 33.74 4.53 -38.53
CA ASN A 177 34.18 3.66 -39.62
C ASN A 177 35.07 4.38 -40.65
N ARG A 178 35.43 5.65 -40.41
CA ARG A 178 36.48 6.33 -41.17
C ARG A 178 37.83 6.04 -40.53
N PRO A 179 38.86 5.62 -41.30
CA PRO A 179 40.21 5.58 -40.78
C PRO A 179 40.60 7.00 -40.35
N SER A 180 40.98 7.17 -39.08
CA SER A 180 41.43 8.44 -38.54
C SER A 180 42.62 8.94 -39.37
N GLN A 181 42.45 10.05 -40.08
CA GLN A 181 43.59 10.73 -40.67
C GLN A 181 44.41 11.37 -39.55
N PRO A 182 45.74 11.19 -39.53
CA PRO A 182 46.57 11.78 -38.50
C PRO A 182 46.51 13.30 -38.61
N GLU A 183 46.25 13.97 -37.48
CA GLU A 183 46.33 15.43 -37.39
C GLU A 183 47.79 15.85 -37.64
N GLU A 184 48.01 16.67 -38.66
CA GLU A 184 49.31 17.30 -38.91
C GLU A 184 49.59 18.40 -37.85
N PRO A 185 50.87 18.59 -37.46
CA PRO A 185 51.27 19.38 -36.29
C PRO A 185 51.11 20.89 -36.43
#